data_AF-A0AAU4MP49-F1
#
_entry.id   AF-A0AAU4MP49-F1
#
_cell.length_a   1.000
_cell.length_b   1.000
_cell.length_c   1.000
_cell.angle_alpha   90.00
_cell.angle_beta   90.00
_cell.angle_gamma   90.00
#
_symmetry.space_group_name_H-M   'P 1'
#
loop_
_entity.id
_entity.type
_entity.pdbx_description
1 polymer ?
#
loop_
_entity_poly.entity_id
_entity_poly.type
_entity_poly.pdbx_seq_one_letter_code
_entity_poly.pdbx_strand_id
1 'polypeptide(L)'
;MSDWRESMTPEDRAMIAARAPIAPGTLTVLIGPAGSGKSTFTHAVPSGEVISLDALRALVTGGDAGDQASTAEAVQLQNLLLDARLRRGRTVYCDSTNVEQAVRARLVERARLNGRPRLAIVFTTPLDLCLRRNSQRPANRRVPENVLRWQHQLAVESLPGLADEGFDEVRLYPAVSRSGR
;
A
#
# COMPACT_ATOMS: atom_id res chain seq x y z
N MET A 1 22.35 -9.36 -28.24
CA MET A 1 21.73 -9.30 -26.90
C MET A 1 20.34 -8.73 -27.11
N SER A 2 19.30 -9.57 -27.14
CA SER A 2 17.92 -9.09 -27.30
C SER A 2 17.59 -8.14 -26.15
N ASP A 3 17.02 -6.98 -26.46
CA ASP A 3 16.60 -6.02 -25.44
C ASP A 3 15.49 -6.67 -24.60
N TRP A 4 15.82 -7.09 -23.38
CA TRP A 4 14.90 -7.80 -22.47
C TRP A 4 13.62 -6.99 -22.17
N ARG A 5 13.64 -5.69 -22.49
CA ARG A 5 12.48 -4.78 -22.48
C ARG A 5 11.40 -5.15 -23.49
N GLU A 6 11.75 -5.82 -24.59
CA GLU A 6 10.79 -6.23 -25.62
C GLU A 6 9.94 -7.43 -25.17
N SER A 7 10.45 -8.29 -24.27
CA SER A 7 9.73 -9.45 -23.72
C SER A 7 8.88 -9.16 -22.46
N MET A 8 8.83 -7.92 -21.98
CA MET A 8 8.10 -7.57 -20.76
C MET A 8 6.58 -7.54 -20.97
N THR A 9 5.86 -8.21 -20.07
CA THR A 9 4.40 -8.13 -20.01
C THR A 9 3.93 -6.72 -19.61
N PRO A 10 2.66 -6.35 -19.89
CA PRO A 10 2.09 -5.12 -19.38
C PRO A 10 2.16 -5.00 -17.85
N GLU A 11 2.03 -6.13 -17.13
CA GLU A 11 2.16 -6.17 -15.67
C GLU A 11 3.59 -5.86 -15.21
N ASP A 12 4.60 -6.38 -15.90
CA ASP A 12 6.01 -6.07 -15.61
C ASP A 12 6.29 -4.57 -15.81
N ARG A 13 5.77 -3.99 -16.89
CA ARG A 13 5.92 -2.55 -17.17
C ARG A 13 5.23 -1.69 -16.11
N ALA A 14 4.01 -2.06 -15.71
CA ALA A 14 3.27 -1.38 -14.65
C ALA A 14 3.99 -1.49 -13.29
N MET A 15 4.58 -2.66 -13.00
CA MET A 15 5.38 -2.88 -11.80
C MET A 15 6.62 -1.99 -11.78
N ILE A 16 7.36 -1.91 -12.89
CA ILE A 16 8.53 -1.04 -13.01
C ILE A 16 8.12 0.43 -12.87
N ALA A 17 7.04 0.86 -13.53
CA ALA A 17 6.58 2.25 -13.46
C ALA A 17 6.16 2.66 -12.03
N ALA A 18 5.39 1.81 -11.34
CA ALA A 18 4.99 2.07 -9.96
C ALA A 18 6.18 2.11 -8.99
N ARG A 19 7.26 1.36 -9.29
CA ARG A 19 8.51 1.30 -8.54
C ARG A 19 9.63 2.16 -9.14
N ALA A 20 9.29 3.10 -10.02
CA ALA A 20 10.27 4.06 -10.52
C ALA A 20 11.01 4.70 -9.34
N PRO A 21 12.28 5.11 -9.51
CA PRO A 21 13.07 5.68 -8.43
C PRO A 21 12.29 6.72 -7.61
N ILE A 22 12.37 6.60 -6.29
CA ILE A 22 11.76 7.54 -5.34
C ILE A 22 12.85 8.24 -4.56
N ALA A 23 12.59 9.46 -4.12
CA ALA A 23 13.53 10.21 -3.31
C ALA A 23 13.87 9.41 -2.02
N PRO A 24 15.15 9.36 -1.59
CA PRO A 24 15.52 8.68 -0.35
C PRO A 24 14.75 9.26 0.86
N GLY A 25 14.30 8.38 1.76
CA GLY A 25 13.54 8.81 2.93
C GLY A 25 12.07 9.12 2.66
N THR A 26 11.55 8.74 1.49
CA THR A 26 10.13 8.88 1.15
C THR A 26 9.27 7.93 1.99
N LEU A 27 8.15 8.46 2.51
CA LEU A 27 7.03 7.66 2.98
C LEU A 27 6.16 7.28 1.77
N THR A 28 6.10 5.99 1.47
CA THR A 28 5.21 5.43 0.45
C THR A 28 4.01 4.77 1.12
N VAL A 29 2.81 5.25 0.83
CA VAL A 29 1.54 4.71 1.34
C VAL A 29 0.87 3.90 0.24
N LEU A 30 0.71 2.58 0.46
CA LEU A 30 -0.03 1.72 -0.46
C LEU A 30 -1.53 1.83 -0.15
N ILE A 31 -2.36 2.12 -1.16
CA ILE A 31 -3.79 2.36 -0.99
C ILE A 31 -4.56 1.36 -1.86
N GLY A 32 -5.45 0.57 -1.26
CA GLY A 32 -6.34 -0.30 -2.02
C GLY A 32 -6.98 -1.41 -1.17
N PRO A 33 -8.01 -2.10 -1.70
CA PRO A 33 -8.74 -3.13 -0.97
C PRO A 33 -7.91 -4.38 -0.70
N ALA A 34 -8.34 -5.22 0.24
CA ALA A 34 -7.78 -6.57 0.34
C ALA A 34 -7.83 -7.30 -1.01
N GLY A 35 -6.84 -8.16 -1.29
CA GLY A 35 -6.73 -8.82 -2.61
C GLY A 35 -6.24 -7.95 -3.77
N SER A 36 -6.02 -6.64 -3.57
CA SER A 36 -5.56 -5.76 -4.65
C SER A 36 -4.13 -6.02 -5.14
N GLY A 37 -3.29 -6.71 -4.34
CA GLY A 37 -1.91 -7.04 -4.69
C GLY A 37 -0.83 -6.25 -3.95
N LYS A 38 -1.17 -5.47 -2.91
CA LYS A 38 -0.19 -4.67 -2.13
C LYS A 38 0.96 -5.49 -1.56
N SER A 39 0.67 -6.60 -0.89
CA SER A 39 1.74 -7.44 -0.32
C SER A 39 2.58 -8.11 -1.42
N THR A 40 1.98 -8.48 -2.55
CA THR A 40 2.74 -8.94 -3.73
C THR A 40 3.65 -7.85 -4.27
N PHE A 41 3.16 -6.61 -4.32
CA PHE A 41 3.95 -5.45 -4.70
C PHE A 41 5.13 -5.26 -3.75
N THR A 42 4.98 -5.44 -2.44
CA THR A 42 6.10 -5.27 -1.49
C THR A 42 7.13 -6.40 -1.49
N HIS A 43 6.90 -7.54 -2.14
CA HIS A 43 7.87 -8.66 -2.15
C HIS A 43 9.24 -8.32 -2.75
N ALA A 44 9.30 -7.45 -3.75
CA ALA A 44 10.58 -6.98 -4.31
C ALA A 44 11.08 -5.66 -3.69
N VAL A 45 10.42 -5.18 -2.63
CA VAL A 45 10.92 -4.06 -1.81
C VAL A 45 11.79 -4.70 -0.72
N PRO A 46 12.95 -4.10 -0.38
CA PRO A 46 13.74 -4.58 0.76
C PRO A 46 12.86 -4.70 2.01
N SER A 47 12.85 -5.85 2.66
CA SER A 47 11.99 -6.12 3.82
C SER A 47 12.17 -5.10 4.95
N GLY A 48 13.39 -4.55 5.09
CA GLY A 48 13.72 -3.48 6.02
C GLY A 48 13.06 -2.12 5.74
N GLU A 49 12.44 -1.94 4.57
CA GLU A 49 11.71 -0.71 4.20
C GLU A 49 10.19 -0.88 4.36
N VAL A 50 9.68 -2.11 4.43
CA VAL A 50 8.23 -2.35 4.55
C VAL A 50 7.81 -2.28 6.01
N ILE A 51 6.64 -1.69 6.27
CA ILE A 51 5.90 -1.81 7.53
C ILE A 51 4.50 -2.31 7.16
N SER A 52 4.17 -3.54 7.57
CA SER A 52 2.88 -4.18 7.27
C SER A 52 2.07 -4.37 8.54
N LEU A 53 0.82 -3.89 8.58
CA LEU A 53 -0.07 -4.15 9.74
C LEU A 53 -0.38 -5.63 9.92
N ASP A 54 -0.47 -6.40 8.83
CA ASP A 54 -0.64 -7.86 8.90
C ASP A 54 0.56 -8.52 9.59
N ALA A 55 1.79 -8.08 9.27
CA ALA A 55 2.99 -8.58 9.93
C ALA A 55 3.07 -8.16 11.40
N LEU A 56 2.66 -6.92 11.72
CA LEU A 56 2.65 -6.42 13.09
C LEU A 56 1.60 -7.12 13.95
N ARG A 57 0.39 -7.41 13.42
CA ARG A 57 -0.59 -8.26 14.11
C ARG A 57 -0.04 -9.64 14.42
N ALA A 58 0.57 -10.29 13.44
CA ALA A 58 1.20 -11.60 13.65
C ALA A 58 2.29 -11.55 14.73
N LEU A 59 3.07 -10.47 14.80
CA LEU A 59 4.05 -10.27 15.88
C LEU A 59 3.39 -10.11 17.26
N VAL A 60 2.28 -9.37 17.35
CA VAL A 60 1.54 -9.17 18.61
C VAL A 60 0.90 -10.47 19.10
N THR A 61 0.32 -11.26 18.19
CA THR A 61 -0.47 -12.44 18.53
C THR A 61 0.33 -13.75 18.53
N GLY A 62 1.61 -13.71 18.14
CA GLY A 62 2.43 -14.91 18.01
C GLY A 62 2.14 -15.74 16.75
N GLY A 63 1.50 -15.16 15.73
CA GLY A 63 1.40 -15.76 14.39
C GLY A 63 0.13 -15.45 13.61
N ASP A 64 -0.90 -14.85 14.22
CA ASP A 64 -2.16 -14.56 13.54
C ASP A 64 -2.21 -13.14 12.96
N ALA A 65 -1.93 -13.03 11.66
CA ALA A 65 -2.05 -11.77 10.91
C ALA A 65 -3.51 -11.30 10.72
N GLY A 66 -4.48 -12.20 10.92
CA GLY A 66 -5.90 -11.97 10.72
C GLY A 66 -6.62 -11.35 11.90
N ASP A 67 -6.03 -11.44 13.10
CA ASP A 67 -6.65 -11.03 14.35
C ASP A 67 -6.93 -9.53 14.40
N GLN A 68 -8.19 -9.14 14.22
CA GLN A 68 -8.57 -7.73 14.26
C GLN A 68 -8.52 -7.14 15.67
N ALA A 69 -8.56 -7.97 16.73
CA ALA A 69 -8.53 -7.48 18.11
C ALA A 69 -7.19 -6.83 18.45
N SER A 70 -6.09 -7.30 17.87
CA SER A 70 -4.73 -6.74 18.04
C SER A 70 -4.41 -5.55 17.12
N THR A 71 -5.41 -4.98 16.42
CA THR A 71 -5.15 -3.87 15.48
C THR A 71 -4.65 -2.62 16.20
N ALA A 72 -5.09 -2.33 17.42
CA ALA A 72 -4.66 -1.15 18.16
C ALA A 72 -3.16 -1.23 18.50
N GLU A 73 -2.71 -2.37 19.00
CA GLU A 73 -1.32 -2.68 19.32
C GLU A 73 -0.45 -2.66 18.06
N ALA A 74 -0.91 -3.28 16.97
CA ALA A 74 -0.22 -3.26 15.69
C ALA A 74 -0.05 -1.82 15.15
N VAL A 75 -1.06 -0.96 15.29
CA VAL A 75 -0.97 0.47 14.91
C VAL A 75 0.01 1.23 15.80
N GLN A 76 0.06 0.96 17.12
CA GLN A 76 1.05 1.56 18.00
C GLN A 76 2.48 1.20 17.58
N LEU A 77 2.74 -0.07 17.29
CA LEU A 77 4.03 -0.54 16.79
C LEU A 77 4.39 0.08 15.43
N GLN A 78 3.42 0.15 14.51
CA GLN A 78 3.59 0.79 13.20
C GLN A 78 4.06 2.23 13.38
N ASN A 79 3.38 2.99 14.23
CA ASN A 79 3.66 4.40 14.45
C ASN A 79 5.06 4.62 15.05
N LEU A 80 5.42 3.83 16.06
CA LEU A 80 6.75 3.91 16.68
C LEU A 80 7.87 3.63 15.66
N LEU A 81 7.72 2.56 14.88
CA LEU A 81 8.69 2.16 13.87
C LEU A 81 8.78 3.18 12.73
N LEU A 82 7.63 3.67 12.26
CA LEU A 82 7.53 4.69 11.22
C LEU A 82 8.28 5.95 11.65
N ASP A 83 7.98 6.51 12.82
CA ASP A 83 8.65 7.72 13.32
C ASP A 83 10.16 7.51 13.45
N ALA A 84 10.59 6.35 13.96
CA ALA A 84 12.00 6.02 14.10
C ALA A 84 12.74 5.94 12.74
N ARG A 85 12.07 5.46 11.70
CA ARG A 85 12.60 5.38 10.32
C ARG A 85 12.62 6.76 9.65
N LEU A 86 11.54 7.53 9.77
CA LEU A 86 11.45 8.88 9.19
C LEU A 86 12.49 9.84 9.78
N ARG A 87 12.71 9.81 11.10
CA ARG A 87 13.80 10.60 11.74
C ARG A 87 15.17 10.28 11.16
N ARG A 88 15.41 9.01 10.79
CA ARG A 88 16.67 8.54 10.21
C ARG A 88 16.74 8.66 8.69
N GLY A 89 15.71 9.22 8.05
CA GLY A 89 15.64 9.35 6.59
C GLY A 89 15.62 8.01 5.85
N ARG A 90 15.07 6.98 6.48
CA ARG A 90 14.86 5.69 5.83
C ARG A 90 13.57 5.73 5.03
N THR A 91 13.63 5.22 3.80
CA THR A 91 12.46 4.98 2.96
C THR A 91 11.54 3.98 3.63
N VAL A 92 10.23 4.23 3.57
CA VAL A 92 9.22 3.36 4.20
C VAL A 92 8.08 3.07 3.24
N TYR A 93 7.69 1.80 3.12
CA TYR A 93 6.45 1.38 2.46
C TYR A 93 5.45 0.91 3.52
N CYS A 94 4.36 1.65 3.70
CA CYS A 94 3.26 1.25 4.57
C CYS A 94 2.30 0.31 3.81
N ASP A 95 2.43 -1.00 4.05
CA ASP A 95 1.57 -2.04 3.48
C ASP A 95 0.36 -2.30 4.37
N SER A 96 -0.75 -1.66 4.04
CA SER A 96 -2.07 -1.83 4.65
C SER A 96 -3.12 -1.38 3.64
N THR A 97 -4.42 -1.48 3.95
CA THR A 97 -5.46 -1.02 3.01
C THR A 97 -5.39 0.50 2.77
N ASN A 98 -5.20 1.29 3.83
CA ASN A 98 -5.07 2.76 3.81
C ASN A 98 -6.15 3.49 2.98
N VAL A 99 -7.35 2.90 2.90
CA VAL A 99 -8.47 3.43 2.10
C VAL A 99 -9.22 4.56 2.81
N GLU A 100 -9.10 4.66 4.12
CA GLU A 100 -9.71 5.72 4.93
C GLU A 100 -8.81 6.96 4.99
N GLN A 101 -9.39 8.13 4.70
CA GLN A 101 -8.68 9.41 4.71
C GLN A 101 -8.06 9.73 6.08
N ALA A 102 -8.76 9.44 7.18
CA ALA A 102 -8.25 9.68 8.53
C ALA A 102 -6.98 8.88 8.85
N VAL A 103 -6.85 7.66 8.30
CA VAL A 103 -5.65 6.85 8.42
C VAL A 103 -4.51 7.47 7.62
N ARG A 104 -4.77 7.88 6.37
CA ARG A 104 -3.77 8.53 5.51
C ARG A 104 -3.28 9.85 6.09
N ALA A 105 -4.19 10.69 6.60
CA ALA A 105 -3.85 11.98 7.21
C ALA A 105 -2.83 11.83 8.34
N ARG A 106 -2.97 10.80 9.18
CA ARG A 106 -2.01 10.51 10.26
C ARG A 106 -0.63 10.10 9.72
N LEU A 107 -0.59 9.31 8.65
CA LEU A 107 0.67 8.89 8.02
C LEU A 107 1.36 10.08 7.34
N VAL A 108 0.60 10.88 6.58
CA VAL A 108 1.11 12.10 5.91
C VAL A 108 1.66 13.09 6.93
N GLU A 109 0.94 13.32 8.03
CA GLU A 109 1.37 14.24 9.08
C GLU A 109 2.71 13.82 9.70
N ARG A 110 2.91 12.51 9.95
CA ARG A 110 4.19 12.01 10.47
C ARG A 110 5.35 12.27 9.52
N ALA A 111 5.15 12.04 8.22
CA ALA A 111 6.17 12.37 7.21
C ALA A 111 6.43 13.87 7.14
N ARG A 112 5.37 14.70 7.17
CA ARG A 112 5.46 16.17 7.17
C ARG A 112 6.27 16.68 8.35
N LEU A 113 5.99 16.21 9.57
CA LEU A 113 6.73 16.58 10.79
C LEU A 113 8.21 16.20 10.75
N ASN A 114 8.58 15.21 9.93
CA ASN A 114 9.97 14.79 9.73
C ASN A 114 10.60 15.37 8.45
N GLY A 115 9.92 16.28 7.74
CA GLY A 115 10.40 16.87 6.49
C GLY A 115 10.64 15.85 5.38
N ARG A 116 9.82 14.78 5.32
CA ARG A 116 9.98 13.69 4.36
C ARG A 116 9.00 13.78 3.19
N PRO A 117 9.40 13.34 1.98
CA PRO A 117 8.47 13.21 0.86
C PRO A 117 7.39 12.16 1.12
N ARG A 118 6.22 12.32 0.51
CA ARG A 118 5.06 11.42 0.61
C ARG A 118 4.63 10.98 -0.79
N LEU A 119 4.63 9.67 -1.02
CA LEU A 119 4.14 9.03 -2.23
C LEU A 119 2.89 8.19 -1.91
N ALA A 120 1.82 8.38 -2.67
CA ALA A 120 0.69 7.46 -2.68
C ALA A 120 0.82 6.49 -3.87
N ILE A 121 0.69 5.19 -3.62
CA ILE A 121 0.53 4.17 -4.67
C ILE A 121 -0.87 3.58 -4.55
N VAL A 122 -1.76 3.93 -5.48
CA VAL A 122 -3.15 3.49 -5.50
C VAL A 122 -3.31 2.26 -6.37
N PHE A 123 -3.86 1.20 -5.79
CA PHE A 123 -4.08 -0.06 -6.47
C PHE A 123 -5.42 -0.04 -7.19
N THR A 124 -5.40 0.00 -8.51
CA THR A 124 -6.55 0.08 -9.42
C THR A 124 -7.07 -1.30 -9.86
N THR A 125 -6.67 -2.36 -9.15
CA THR A 125 -7.08 -3.74 -9.41
C THR A 125 -8.62 -3.86 -9.41
N PRO A 126 -9.22 -4.40 -10.48
CA PRO A 126 -10.67 -4.57 -10.57
C PRO A 126 -11.27 -5.33 -9.37
N LEU A 127 -12.47 -4.91 -8.95
CA LEU A 127 -13.18 -5.48 -7.79
C LEU A 127 -13.41 -6.99 -7.93
N ASP A 128 -13.79 -7.48 -9.11
CA ASP A 128 -14.00 -8.89 -9.39
C ASP A 128 -12.72 -9.71 -9.15
N LEU A 129 -11.57 -9.18 -9.54
CA LEU A 129 -10.29 -9.81 -9.28
C LEU A 129 -9.92 -9.77 -7.79
N CYS A 130 -10.22 -8.66 -7.10
CA CYS A 130 -10.03 -8.57 -5.66
C CYS A 130 -10.90 -9.60 -4.90
N LEU A 131 -12.16 -9.78 -5.31
CA LEU A 131 -13.08 -10.78 -4.76
C LEU A 131 -12.57 -12.19 -4.98
N ARG A 132 -12.15 -12.53 -6.22
CA ARG A 132 -11.54 -13.83 -6.54
C ARG A 132 -10.29 -14.10 -5.72
N ARG A 133 -9.39 -13.12 -5.59
CA ARG A 133 -8.17 -13.27 -4.78
C ARG A 133 -8.49 -13.40 -3.30
N ASN A 134 -9.48 -12.66 -2.81
CA ASN A 134 -9.90 -12.74 -1.41
C ASN A 134 -10.49 -14.11 -1.06
N SER A 135 -11.32 -14.72 -1.93
CA SER A 135 -11.91 -16.04 -1.66
C SER A 135 -10.87 -17.16 -1.51
N GLN A 136 -9.68 -16.99 -2.11
CA GLN A 136 -8.56 -17.91 -2.04
C GLN A 136 -7.67 -17.72 -0.80
N ARG A 137 -7.90 -16.67 0.01
CA ARG A 137 -7.08 -16.41 1.22
C ARG A 137 -7.45 -17.39 2.35
N PRO A 138 -6.51 -17.66 3.28
CA PRO A 138 -6.81 -18.34 4.54
C PRO A 138 -7.99 -17.71 5.27
N ALA A 139 -8.80 -18.52 5.97
CA ALA A 139 -10.04 -18.07 6.61
C ALA A 139 -9.84 -16.86 7.54
N ASN A 140 -8.78 -16.86 8.35
CA ASN A 140 -8.44 -15.76 9.24
C ASN A 140 -8.03 -14.46 8.50
N ARG A 141 -7.62 -14.53 7.23
CA ARG A 141 -7.23 -13.36 6.43
C ARG A 141 -8.29 -12.96 5.40
N ARG A 142 -9.40 -13.68 5.30
CA ARG A 142 -10.50 -13.34 4.40
C ARG A 142 -11.29 -12.17 4.98
N VAL A 143 -11.55 -11.20 4.11
CA VAL A 143 -12.40 -10.04 4.45
C VAL A 143 -13.82 -10.31 3.95
N PRO A 144 -14.88 -9.99 4.72
CA PRO A 144 -16.26 -10.07 4.23
C PRO A 144 -16.46 -9.29 2.93
N GLU A 145 -17.31 -9.80 2.03
CA GLU A 145 -17.50 -9.20 0.71
C GLU A 145 -17.98 -7.74 0.77
N ASN A 146 -18.92 -7.43 1.67
CA ASN A 146 -19.40 -6.06 1.89
C ASN A 146 -18.26 -5.10 2.30
N VAL A 147 -17.37 -5.56 3.18
CA VAL A 147 -16.19 -4.78 3.60
C VAL A 147 -15.21 -4.61 2.44
N LEU A 148 -15.00 -5.65 1.62
CA LEU A 148 -14.13 -5.57 0.45
C LEU A 148 -14.64 -4.55 -0.58
N ARG A 149 -15.95 -4.56 -0.86
CA ARG A 149 -16.62 -3.61 -1.77
C ARG A 149 -16.50 -2.18 -1.24
N TRP A 150 -16.72 -1.98 0.06
CA TRP A 150 -16.53 -0.69 0.71
C TRP A 150 -15.07 -0.20 0.61
N GLN A 151 -14.09 -1.06 0.89
CA GLN A 151 -12.67 -0.72 0.73
C GLN A 151 -12.32 -0.33 -0.72
N HIS A 152 -12.86 -1.06 -1.69
CA HIS A 152 -12.64 -0.77 -3.11
C HIS A 152 -13.22 0.60 -3.49
N GLN A 153 -14.46 0.88 -3.07
CA GLN A 153 -15.11 2.16 -3.31
C GLN A 153 -14.29 3.32 -2.73
N LEU A 154 -13.89 3.23 -1.46
CA LEU A 154 -13.06 4.25 -0.82
C LEU A 154 -11.70 4.47 -1.51
N ALA A 155 -11.07 3.40 -2.00
CA ALA A 155 -9.81 3.51 -2.75
C ALA A 155 -10.01 4.32 -4.04
N VAL A 156 -11.09 4.05 -4.80
CA VAL A 156 -11.41 4.76 -6.03
C VAL A 156 -11.76 6.23 -5.74
N GLU A 157 -12.61 6.48 -4.74
CA GLU A 157 -13.04 7.82 -4.35
C GLU A 157 -11.90 8.68 -3.81
N SER A 158 -10.83 8.07 -3.27
CA SER A 158 -9.68 8.83 -2.77
C SER A 158 -8.89 9.53 -3.88
N LEU A 159 -8.88 9.00 -5.11
CA LEU A 159 -7.96 9.41 -6.17
C LEU A 159 -7.91 10.92 -6.44
N PRO A 160 -9.05 11.65 -6.58
CA PRO A 160 -9.01 13.07 -6.89
C PRO A 160 -8.43 13.94 -5.76
N GLY A 161 -8.52 13.47 -4.50
CA GLY A 161 -8.17 14.26 -3.32
C GLY A 161 -6.77 14.00 -2.74
N LEU A 162 -6.02 13.02 -3.25
CA LEU A 162 -4.73 12.63 -2.65
C LEU A 162 -3.68 13.75 -2.69
N ALA A 163 -3.69 14.60 -3.72
CA ALA A 163 -2.80 15.77 -3.74
C ALA A 163 -3.13 16.75 -2.60
N ASP A 164 -4.41 17.03 -2.38
CA ASP A 164 -4.91 17.93 -1.32
C ASP A 164 -4.72 17.34 0.08
N GLU A 165 -4.68 16.01 0.20
CA GLU A 165 -4.29 15.32 1.44
C GLU A 165 -2.80 15.50 1.78
N GLY A 166 -2.00 16.03 0.86
CA GLY A 166 -0.58 16.33 1.07
C GLY A 166 0.36 15.24 0.55
N PHE A 167 -0.03 14.43 -0.43
CA PHE A 167 0.93 13.58 -1.15
C PHE A 167 1.71 14.41 -2.19
N ASP A 168 3.04 14.29 -2.23
CA ASP A 168 3.89 14.96 -3.24
C ASP A 168 3.78 14.30 -4.61
N GLU A 169 3.53 12.99 -4.62
CA GLU A 169 3.40 12.19 -5.83
C GLU A 169 2.29 11.15 -5.65
N VAL A 170 1.53 10.89 -6.72
CA VAL A 170 0.50 9.85 -6.77
C VAL A 170 0.76 8.95 -7.97
N ARG A 171 0.88 7.64 -7.73
CA ARG A 171 1.07 6.61 -8.76
C ARG A 171 -0.08 5.62 -8.73
N LEU A 172 -0.43 5.08 -9.91
CA LEU A 172 -1.43 4.03 -10.05
C LEU A 172 -0.75 2.68 -10.32
N TYR A 173 -1.30 1.61 -9.75
CA TYR A 173 -0.84 0.24 -9.99
C TYR A 173 -2.02 -0.76 -10.16
N PRO A 174 -2.12 -1.49 -11.28
CA PRO A 174 -1.33 -1.29 -12.49
C PRO A 174 -1.58 0.10 -13.10
N ALA A 175 -0.61 0.60 -13.88
CA ALA A 175 -0.79 1.85 -14.60
C ALA A 175 -1.99 1.70 -15.53
N VAL A 176 -2.97 2.59 -15.42
CA VAL A 176 -4.13 2.61 -16.32
C VAL A 176 -3.62 3.07 -17.69
N SER A 177 -3.77 2.24 -18.72
CA SER A 177 -3.50 2.67 -20.08
C SER A 177 -4.45 3.83 -20.38
N ARG A 178 -3.89 4.99 -20.76
CA ARG A 178 -4.68 6.04 -21.40
C ARG A 178 -5.17 5.49 -22.74
N SER A 179 -6.33 4.84 -22.76
CA SER A 179 -7.04 4.63 -24.03
C SER A 179 -7.38 6.02 -24.55
N GLY A 180 -6.83 6.34 -25.73
CA GLY A 180 -7.02 7.62 -26.40
C GLY A 180 -8.48 7.98 -26.57
N ARG A 181 -8.72 9.29 -26.64
CA ARG A 181 -9.98 9.88 -27.11
C ARG A 181 -10.28 9.43 -28.53
#